data_AF-A0A7K2NTD4-F1
#
_entry.id   AF-A0A7K2NTD4-F1
#
_cell.length_a   1.000
_cell.length_b   1.000
_cell.length_c   1.000
_cell.angle_alpha   90.00
_cell.angle_beta   90.00
_cell.angle_gamma   90.00
#
_symmetry.space_group_name_H-M   'P 1'
#
loop_
_entity.id
_entity.type
_entity.pdbx_description
1 polymer ?
#
loop_
_entity_poly.entity_id
_entity_poly.type
_entity_poly.pdbx_seq_one_letter_code
_entity_poly.pdbx_strand_id
1 'polypeptide(L)'
;MPLMQPPVALASCERSLRDLLTVALRAKFGPGWISHVFDADDVTKLRNKQTVEQKRRTRRGVVAVPASLIEYAEFTQLARLINTHWEALNGALGAKKEITVLLDRFEALRNTVAHSRELLPFEEELLSAIAGEIRNRVTIHISGQDPAGEYFPRIELVRDSFGNSTETAEEIQPQMFSLRTKTTLRPGDVVTFTCRGADPQNRGLHWAFQTPDGVRHTADDGATDGEAVEWTWEVTRLHIHAQASFGVFLTSDGDYHRYGATNYDAVAVFVYEVLPPLS
;
A
#
# COMPACT_ATOMS: atom_id res chain seq x y z
N MET A 1 12.27 -9.10 15.03
CA MET A 1 11.13 -8.57 14.24
C MET A 1 9.87 -8.81 15.06
N PRO A 2 9.02 -7.81 15.29
CA PRO A 2 7.74 -8.04 15.95
C PRO A 2 6.86 -8.97 15.11
N LEU A 3 6.12 -9.88 15.75
CA LEU A 3 5.18 -10.79 15.09
C LEU A 3 4.05 -9.99 14.44
N MET A 4 3.81 -10.22 13.15
CA MET A 4 2.66 -9.64 12.47
C MET A 4 1.39 -10.34 12.95
N GLN A 5 0.41 -9.55 13.40
CA GLN A 5 -0.92 -10.07 13.70
C GLN A 5 -1.52 -10.73 12.45
N PRO A 6 -2.31 -11.83 12.57
CA PRO A 6 -2.78 -12.59 11.42
C PRO A 6 -3.44 -11.77 10.29
N PRO A 7 -4.33 -10.79 10.57
CA PRO A 7 -4.91 -9.96 9.52
C PRO A 7 -3.87 -9.10 8.77
N VAL A 8 -2.84 -8.64 9.49
CA VAL A 8 -1.75 -7.84 8.93
C VAL A 8 -0.84 -8.72 8.07
N ALA A 9 -0.50 -9.91 8.54
CA ALA A 9 0.31 -10.88 7.78
C ALA A 9 -0.37 -11.28 6.47
N LEU A 10 -1.68 -11.56 6.51
CA LEU A 10 -2.46 -11.89 5.31
C LEU A 10 -2.44 -10.73 4.30
N ALA A 11 -2.80 -9.53 4.75
CA ALA A 11 -2.86 -8.36 3.87
C ALA A 11 -1.48 -8.01 3.29
N SER A 12 -0.42 -8.11 4.09
CA SER A 12 0.95 -7.81 3.68
C SER A 12 1.46 -8.77 2.60
N CYS A 13 1.23 -10.07 2.79
CA CYS A 13 1.62 -11.10 1.83
C CYS A 13 0.85 -10.95 0.51
N GLU A 14 -0.49 -10.90 0.56
CA GLU A 14 -1.28 -10.80 -0.67
C GLU A 14 -0.96 -9.52 -1.45
N ARG A 15 -0.76 -8.39 -0.75
CA ARG A 15 -0.32 -7.14 -1.37
C ARG A 15 1.02 -7.29 -2.07
N SER A 16 2.02 -7.87 -1.41
CA SER A 16 3.35 -8.08 -2.00
C SER A 16 3.25 -8.93 -3.27
N LEU A 17 2.39 -9.95 -3.28
CA LEU A 17 2.15 -10.75 -4.49
C LEU A 17 1.47 -9.94 -5.60
N ARG A 18 0.51 -9.08 -5.29
CA ARG A 18 -0.14 -8.17 -6.27
C ARG A 18 0.84 -7.17 -6.86
N ASP A 19 1.72 -6.61 -6.03
CA ASP A 19 2.77 -5.67 -6.47
C ASP A 19 3.74 -6.36 -7.43
N LEU A 20 4.24 -7.55 -7.05
CA LEU A 20 5.13 -8.34 -7.91
C LEU A 20 4.47 -8.69 -9.24
N LEU A 21 3.24 -9.21 -9.21
CA LEU A 21 2.50 -9.56 -10.43
C LEU A 21 2.30 -8.34 -11.32
N THR A 22 1.96 -7.19 -10.73
CA THR A 22 1.77 -5.95 -11.47
C THR A 22 3.04 -5.52 -12.17
N VAL A 23 4.17 -5.48 -11.46
CA VAL A 23 5.46 -5.08 -12.04
C VAL A 23 5.89 -6.05 -13.14
N ALA A 24 5.95 -7.35 -12.84
CA ALA A 24 6.47 -8.36 -13.75
C ALA A 24 5.60 -8.55 -15.01
N LEU A 25 4.27 -8.58 -14.84
CA LEU A 25 3.35 -8.82 -15.97
C LEU A 25 3.14 -7.57 -16.81
N ARG A 26 3.18 -6.37 -16.21
CA ARG A 26 3.21 -5.11 -16.97
C ARG A 26 4.49 -4.97 -17.78
N ALA A 27 5.64 -5.34 -17.22
CA ALA A 27 6.90 -5.35 -17.97
C ALA A 27 6.84 -6.31 -19.18
N LYS A 28 6.18 -7.46 -19.02
CA LYS A 28 6.05 -8.49 -20.07
C LYS A 28 5.00 -8.19 -21.14
N PHE A 29 3.83 -7.69 -20.76
CA PHE A 29 2.66 -7.57 -21.64
C PHE A 29 2.20 -6.11 -21.85
N GLY A 30 2.85 -5.13 -21.21
CA GLY A 30 2.50 -3.72 -21.31
C GLY A 30 1.31 -3.30 -20.43
N PRO A 31 0.78 -2.06 -20.62
CA PRO A 31 -0.29 -1.50 -19.79
C PRO A 31 -1.60 -2.31 -19.77
N GLY A 32 -1.88 -3.10 -20.81
CA GLY A 32 -3.08 -3.94 -20.93
C GLY A 32 -2.94 -5.37 -20.36
N TRP A 33 -1.89 -5.66 -19.58
CA TRP A 33 -1.53 -7.01 -19.14
C TRP A 33 -2.67 -7.80 -18.48
N ILE A 34 -3.60 -7.13 -17.78
CA ILE A 34 -4.73 -7.81 -17.12
C ILE A 34 -5.57 -8.62 -18.12
N SER A 35 -5.82 -8.09 -19.32
CA SER A 35 -6.57 -8.79 -20.37
C SER A 35 -5.79 -9.91 -21.05
N HIS A 36 -4.47 -10.00 -20.82
CA HIS A 36 -3.64 -11.09 -21.31
C HIS A 36 -3.58 -12.28 -20.35
N VAL A 37 -3.81 -12.06 -19.05
CA VAL A 37 -3.63 -13.08 -18.01
C VAL A 37 -4.93 -13.53 -17.35
N PHE A 38 -5.99 -12.73 -17.46
CA PHE A 38 -7.34 -13.11 -17.11
C PHE A 38 -8.19 -13.26 -18.37
N ASP A 39 -9.03 -14.28 -18.41
CA ASP A 39 -10.02 -14.42 -19.45
C ASP A 39 -11.16 -13.38 -19.29
N ALA A 40 -12.03 -13.30 -20.30
CA ALA A 40 -13.12 -12.32 -20.29
C ALA A 40 -14.13 -12.52 -19.15
N ASP A 41 -14.32 -13.76 -18.68
CA ASP A 41 -15.24 -14.08 -17.58
C ASP A 41 -14.64 -13.65 -16.24
N ASP A 42 -13.36 -13.94 -16.01
CA ASP A 42 -12.60 -13.48 -14.84
C ASP A 42 -12.58 -11.94 -14.77
N VAL A 43 -12.28 -11.26 -15.88
CA VAL A 43 -12.31 -9.78 -15.93
C VAL A 43 -13.70 -9.25 -15.60
N THR A 44 -14.76 -9.90 -16.09
CA THR A 44 -16.15 -9.52 -15.80
C THR A 44 -16.47 -9.70 -14.31
N LYS A 45 -16.07 -10.82 -13.71
CA LYS A 45 -16.25 -11.07 -12.27
C LYS A 45 -15.48 -10.06 -11.41
N LEU A 46 -14.24 -9.73 -11.77
CA LEU A 46 -13.44 -8.72 -11.06
C LEU A 46 -14.07 -7.33 -11.15
N ARG A 47 -14.55 -6.92 -12.34
CA ARG A 47 -15.28 -5.65 -12.52
C ARG A 47 -16.59 -5.61 -11.73
N ASN A 48 -17.30 -6.73 -11.65
CA ASN A 48 -18.50 -6.85 -10.83
C ASN A 48 -18.17 -6.68 -9.34
N LYS A 49 -17.11 -7.33 -8.84
CA LYS A 49 -16.63 -7.14 -7.46
C LYS A 49 -16.24 -5.68 -7.20
N GLN A 50 -15.49 -5.06 -8.11
CA GLN A 50 -15.13 -3.64 -8.04
C GLN A 50 -16.37 -2.75 -7.96
N THR A 51 -17.37 -2.99 -8.81
CA THR A 51 -18.62 -2.22 -8.83
C THR A 51 -19.42 -2.39 -7.56
N VAL A 52 -19.55 -3.62 -7.06
CA VAL A 52 -20.25 -3.92 -5.80
C VAL A 52 -19.55 -3.25 -4.62
N GLU A 53 -18.22 -3.36 -4.56
CA GLU A 53 -17.44 -2.75 -3.50
C GLU A 53 -17.49 -1.22 -3.56
N GLN A 54 -17.38 -0.63 -4.75
CA GLN A 54 -17.57 0.81 -4.96
C GLN A 54 -18.92 1.25 -4.45
N LYS A 55 -20.02 0.59 -4.83
CA LYS A 55 -21.37 0.93 -4.35
C LYS A 55 -21.49 0.80 -2.83
N ARG A 56 -20.98 -0.30 -2.26
CA ARG A 56 -21.04 -0.56 -0.81
C ARG A 56 -20.27 0.49 -0.02
N ARG A 57 -19.06 0.82 -0.45
CA ARG A 57 -18.16 1.76 0.21
C ARG A 57 -18.59 3.22 0.02
N THR A 58 -19.00 3.60 -1.18
CA THR A 58 -19.54 4.95 -1.46
C THR A 58 -20.78 5.24 -0.60
N ARG A 59 -21.68 4.25 -0.41
CA ARG A 59 -22.84 4.40 0.50
C ARG A 59 -22.43 4.65 1.96
N ARG A 60 -21.24 4.23 2.36
CA ARG A 60 -20.67 4.45 3.69
C ARG A 60 -19.78 5.69 3.77
N GLY A 61 -19.76 6.54 2.74
CA GLY A 61 -18.98 7.78 2.71
C GLY A 61 -17.53 7.62 2.27
N VAL A 62 -17.13 6.45 1.75
CA VAL A 62 -15.77 6.23 1.24
C VAL A 62 -15.64 6.79 -0.18
N VAL A 63 -14.65 7.64 -0.40
CA VAL A 63 -14.49 8.46 -1.62
C VAL A 63 -13.80 7.70 -2.75
N ALA A 64 -12.85 6.82 -2.43
CA ALA A 64 -12.09 6.06 -3.41
C ALA A 64 -12.02 4.57 -3.06
N VAL A 65 -12.01 3.72 -4.09
CA VAL A 65 -11.80 2.27 -3.98
C VAL A 65 -10.73 1.91 -5.03
N PRO A 66 -9.86 0.91 -4.79
CA PRO A 66 -8.75 0.64 -5.71
C PRO A 66 -9.14 0.52 -7.20
N ALA A 67 -8.41 1.22 -8.06
CA ALA A 67 -8.72 1.28 -9.49
C ALA A 67 -8.31 0.00 -10.24
N SER A 68 -7.20 -0.61 -9.81
CA SER A 68 -6.63 -1.80 -10.46
C SER A 68 -7.47 -3.06 -10.21
N LEU A 69 -7.74 -3.84 -11.25
CA LEU A 69 -8.55 -5.06 -11.13
C LEU A 69 -7.87 -6.17 -10.32
N ILE A 70 -6.54 -6.16 -10.22
CA ILE A 70 -5.78 -7.15 -9.45
C ILE A 70 -6.07 -7.07 -7.94
N GLU A 71 -6.49 -5.91 -7.45
CA GLU A 71 -6.89 -5.67 -6.05
C GLU A 71 -8.15 -6.44 -5.65
N TYR A 72 -8.93 -6.89 -6.64
CA TYR A 72 -10.15 -7.69 -6.45
C TYR A 72 -9.94 -9.18 -6.71
N ALA A 73 -8.73 -9.58 -7.11
CA ALA A 73 -8.38 -10.96 -7.32
C ALA A 73 -8.25 -11.68 -5.97
N GLU A 74 -8.84 -12.88 -5.89
CA GLU A 74 -8.70 -13.76 -4.73
C GLU A 74 -7.31 -14.38 -4.69
N PHE A 75 -6.87 -14.80 -3.50
CA PHE A 75 -5.57 -15.46 -3.33
C PHE A 75 -5.37 -16.64 -4.30
N THR A 76 -6.39 -17.47 -4.53
CA THR A 76 -6.33 -18.60 -5.47
C THR A 76 -6.03 -18.15 -6.90
N GLN A 77 -6.55 -17.00 -7.31
CA GLN A 77 -6.25 -16.41 -8.61
C GLN A 77 -4.81 -15.89 -8.65
N LEU A 78 -4.32 -15.27 -7.58
CA LEU A 78 -2.91 -14.84 -7.47
C LEU A 78 -1.96 -16.04 -7.54
N ALA A 79 -2.22 -17.11 -6.77
CA ALA A 79 -1.44 -18.34 -6.78
C ALA A 79 -1.41 -19.01 -8.16
N ARG A 80 -2.56 -19.05 -8.86
CA ARG A 80 -2.66 -19.53 -10.25
C ARG A 80 -1.79 -18.69 -11.19
N LEU A 81 -1.86 -17.36 -11.11
CA LEU A 81 -1.04 -16.48 -11.93
C LEU A 81 0.45 -16.67 -11.68
N ILE A 82 0.85 -16.80 -10.40
CA ILE A 82 2.24 -17.06 -10.02
C ILE A 82 2.73 -18.35 -10.64
N ASN A 83 1.93 -19.42 -10.57
CA ASN A 83 2.28 -20.71 -11.13
C ASN A 83 2.41 -20.66 -12.67
N THR A 84 1.46 -20.00 -13.35
CA THR A 84 1.41 -19.88 -14.82
C THR A 84 2.53 -19.00 -15.37
N HIS A 85 2.86 -17.90 -14.70
CA HIS A 85 3.86 -16.93 -15.16
C HIS A 85 5.18 -17.02 -14.40
N TRP A 86 5.51 -18.21 -13.90
CA TRP A 86 6.68 -18.45 -13.06
C TRP A 86 7.98 -17.88 -13.62
N GLU A 87 8.22 -18.04 -14.93
CA GLU A 87 9.44 -17.54 -15.58
C GLU A 87 9.63 -16.02 -15.47
N ALA A 88 8.55 -15.25 -15.33
CA ALA A 88 8.64 -13.80 -15.12
C ALA A 88 8.82 -13.41 -13.65
N LEU A 89 8.65 -14.36 -12.72
CA LEU A 89 8.56 -14.12 -11.28
C LEU A 89 9.68 -14.81 -10.50
N ASN A 90 10.36 -15.80 -11.10
CA ASN A 90 11.40 -16.60 -10.47
C ASN A 90 12.59 -15.76 -9.99
N GLY A 91 12.90 -14.65 -10.67
CA GLY A 91 13.93 -13.71 -10.25
C GLY A 91 13.62 -13.01 -8.92
N ALA A 92 12.35 -12.96 -8.52
CA ALA A 92 11.93 -12.45 -7.21
C ALA A 92 11.73 -13.59 -6.21
N LEU A 93 11.03 -14.63 -6.62
CA LEU A 93 10.52 -15.66 -5.72
C LEU A 93 11.52 -16.80 -5.51
N GLY A 94 12.50 -17.01 -6.39
CA GLY A 94 13.50 -18.06 -6.26
C GLY A 94 13.03 -19.43 -6.76
N ALA A 95 13.13 -20.47 -5.93
CA ALA A 95 12.84 -21.84 -6.34
C ALA A 95 11.32 -22.14 -6.33
N LYS A 96 10.79 -22.64 -7.44
CA LYS A 96 9.35 -22.90 -7.61
C LYS A 96 8.76 -23.80 -6.53
N LYS A 97 9.41 -24.93 -6.27
CA LYS A 97 8.91 -25.94 -5.33
C LYS A 97 8.77 -25.39 -3.91
N GLU A 98 9.75 -24.60 -3.48
CA GLU A 98 9.77 -23.98 -2.16
C GLU A 98 8.61 -22.99 -2.01
N ILE A 99 8.46 -22.09 -2.98
CA ILE A 99 7.42 -21.06 -2.96
C ILE A 99 6.02 -21.67 -3.09
N THR A 100 5.84 -22.70 -3.91
CA THR A 100 4.56 -23.42 -3.97
C THR A 100 4.18 -23.97 -2.60
N VAL A 101 5.12 -24.61 -1.88
CA VAL A 101 4.85 -25.12 -0.53
C VAL A 101 4.49 -23.98 0.43
N LEU A 102 5.19 -22.84 0.38
CA LEU A 102 4.87 -21.68 1.23
C LEU A 102 3.49 -21.10 0.91
N LEU A 103 3.13 -20.97 -0.37
CA LEU A 103 1.82 -20.49 -0.79
C LEU A 103 0.69 -21.45 -0.40
N ASP A 104 0.90 -22.76 -0.51
CA ASP A 104 -0.07 -23.78 -0.08
C ASP A 104 -0.29 -23.72 1.45
N ARG A 105 0.79 -23.55 2.22
CA ARG A 105 0.71 -23.36 3.68
C ARG A 105 -0.01 -22.06 4.04
N PHE A 106 0.32 -20.97 3.35
CA PHE A 106 -0.34 -19.68 3.55
C PHE A 106 -1.84 -19.77 3.22
N GLU A 107 -2.23 -20.46 2.15
CA GLU A 107 -3.63 -20.66 1.78
C GLU A 107 -4.41 -21.39 2.88
N ALA A 108 -3.85 -22.47 3.42
CA ALA A 108 -4.46 -23.23 4.50
C ALA A 108 -4.73 -22.35 5.74
N LEU A 109 -3.74 -21.55 6.15
CA LEU A 109 -3.83 -20.63 7.28
C LEU A 109 -4.84 -19.50 7.01
N ARG A 110 -4.80 -18.91 5.81
CA ARG A 110 -5.77 -17.90 5.35
C ARG A 110 -7.19 -18.43 5.42
N ASN A 111 -7.43 -19.67 4.99
CA ASN A 111 -8.76 -20.28 5.02
C ASN A 111 -9.28 -20.45 6.46
N THR A 112 -8.41 -20.81 7.41
CA THR A 112 -8.77 -20.86 8.84
C THR A 112 -9.22 -19.49 9.34
N VAL A 113 -8.46 -18.42 9.05
CA VAL A 113 -8.80 -17.04 9.42
C VAL A 113 -10.09 -16.56 8.73
N ALA A 114 -10.27 -16.86 7.44
CA ALA A 114 -11.45 -16.49 6.67
C ALA A 114 -12.74 -17.16 7.19
N HIS A 115 -12.62 -18.29 7.89
CA HIS A 115 -13.71 -18.96 8.58
C HIS A 115 -13.88 -18.51 10.04
N SER A 116 -13.24 -17.40 10.43
CA SER A 116 -13.26 -16.85 11.80
C SER A 116 -12.83 -17.87 12.86
N ARG A 117 -11.93 -18.79 12.50
CA ARG A 117 -11.31 -19.73 13.44
C ARG A 117 -9.99 -19.14 13.93
N GLU A 118 -9.71 -19.32 15.21
CA GLU A 118 -8.47 -18.88 15.83
C GLU A 118 -7.30 -19.77 15.36
N LEU A 119 -6.18 -19.14 15.04
CA LEU A 119 -4.94 -19.84 14.73
C LEU A 119 -4.25 -20.22 16.04
N LEU A 120 -3.57 -21.36 16.06
CA LEU A 120 -2.70 -21.71 17.17
C LEU A 120 -1.45 -20.79 17.16
N PRO A 121 -0.78 -20.57 18.30
CA PRO A 121 0.37 -19.66 18.36
C PRO A 121 1.46 -19.95 17.30
N PHE A 122 1.80 -21.22 17.07
CA PHE A 122 2.78 -21.60 16.04
C PHE A 122 2.28 -21.36 14.61
N GLU A 123 0.96 -21.38 14.39
CA GLU A 123 0.34 -21.09 13.09
C GLU A 123 0.38 -19.58 12.80
N GLU A 124 0.21 -18.74 13.82
CA GLU A 124 0.39 -17.29 13.71
C GLU A 124 1.85 -16.93 13.39
N GLU A 125 2.80 -17.54 14.10
CA GLU A 125 4.23 -17.38 13.82
C GLU A 125 4.59 -17.83 12.41
N LEU A 126 4.09 -18.99 11.98
CA LEU A 126 4.31 -19.50 10.63
C LEU A 126 3.71 -18.57 9.57
N LEU A 127 2.48 -18.08 9.78
CA LEU A 127 1.83 -17.13 8.88
C LEU A 127 2.65 -15.85 8.75
N SER A 128 3.08 -15.29 9.88
CA SER A 128 3.93 -14.09 9.91
C SER A 128 5.27 -14.33 9.22
N ALA A 129 5.89 -15.50 9.40
CA ALA A 129 7.15 -15.85 8.76
C ALA A 129 7.01 -15.96 7.25
N ILE A 130 5.99 -16.66 6.75
CA ILE A 130 5.71 -16.79 5.30
C ILE A 130 5.46 -15.41 4.69
N ALA A 131 4.63 -14.59 5.34
CA ALA A 131 4.32 -13.24 4.86
C ALA A 131 5.56 -12.35 4.82
N GLY A 132 6.37 -12.36 5.88
CA GLY A 132 7.63 -11.62 5.95
C GLY A 132 8.62 -12.05 4.88
N GLU A 133 8.76 -13.36 4.65
CA GLU A 133 9.65 -13.90 3.62
C GLU A 133 9.23 -13.50 2.21
N ILE A 134 7.96 -13.69 1.85
CA ILE A 134 7.44 -13.31 0.53
C ILE A 134 7.58 -11.80 0.32
N ARG A 135 7.18 -10.99 1.31
CA ARG A 135 7.32 -9.53 1.26
C ARG A 135 8.78 -9.12 1.05
N ASN A 136 9.71 -9.72 1.77
CA ASN A 136 11.12 -9.39 1.68
C ASN A 136 11.70 -9.75 0.30
N ARG A 137 11.40 -10.95 -0.22
CA ARG A 137 11.81 -11.38 -1.56
C ARG A 137 11.29 -10.45 -2.66
N VAL A 138 10.00 -10.11 -2.61
CA VAL A 138 9.38 -9.15 -3.54
C VAL A 138 10.05 -7.78 -3.42
N THR A 139 10.23 -7.31 -2.20
CA THR A 139 10.87 -6.02 -1.90
C THR A 139 12.25 -5.93 -2.53
N ILE A 140 13.12 -6.91 -2.27
CA ILE A 140 14.48 -6.97 -2.80
C ILE A 140 14.45 -6.95 -4.33
N HIS A 141 13.56 -7.72 -4.95
CA HIS A 141 13.48 -7.79 -6.41
C HIS A 141 13.02 -6.48 -7.05
N ILE A 142 11.93 -5.90 -6.56
CA ILE A 142 11.42 -4.62 -7.08
C ILE A 142 12.45 -3.52 -6.85
N SER A 143 13.13 -3.54 -5.70
CA SER A 143 14.24 -2.63 -5.41
C SER A 143 15.43 -2.86 -6.33
N GLY A 144 15.78 -4.09 -6.70
CA GLY A 144 16.85 -4.36 -7.68
C GLY A 144 16.54 -3.83 -9.09
N GLN A 145 15.27 -3.55 -9.41
CA GLN A 145 14.86 -2.90 -10.66
C GLN A 145 14.76 -1.35 -10.54
N ASP A 146 14.86 -0.81 -9.33
CA ASP A 146 15.05 0.61 -9.00
C ASP A 146 16.35 0.74 -8.18
N PRO A 147 17.54 0.95 -8.78
CA PRO A 147 18.82 0.92 -8.05
C PRO A 147 18.88 1.81 -6.79
N ALA A 148 18.02 2.82 -6.68
CA ALA A 148 17.87 3.66 -5.49
C ALA A 148 17.03 3.00 -4.37
N GLY A 149 16.13 2.08 -4.70
CA GLY A 149 15.31 1.27 -3.79
C GLY A 149 16.07 0.29 -2.89
N GLU A 150 17.33 -0.02 -3.19
CA GLU A 150 18.22 -0.77 -2.29
C GLU A 150 18.76 0.10 -1.13
N TYR A 151 18.75 1.42 -1.31
CA TYR A 151 19.40 2.36 -0.40
C TYR A 151 18.46 3.23 0.39
N PHE A 152 17.25 3.47 -0.10
CA PHE A 152 16.32 4.43 0.51
C PHE A 152 14.97 3.78 0.85
N PRO A 153 14.35 4.16 1.98
CA PRO A 153 13.05 3.67 2.36
C PRO A 153 11.96 4.10 1.38
N ARG A 154 10.81 3.43 1.45
CA ARG A 154 9.65 3.68 0.59
C ARG A 154 8.35 3.73 1.38
N ILE A 155 7.39 4.45 0.83
CA ILE A 155 6.01 4.43 1.32
C ILE A 155 5.32 3.21 0.71
N GLU A 156 4.82 2.32 1.57
CA GLU A 156 3.97 1.22 1.13
C GLU A 156 2.51 1.64 1.10
N LEU A 157 2.02 2.35 2.11
CA LEU A 157 0.62 2.81 2.15
C LEU A 157 0.54 4.21 2.76
N VAL A 158 -0.27 5.07 2.17
CA VAL A 158 -0.92 6.16 2.89
C VAL A 158 -2.40 6.10 2.55
N ARG A 159 -3.27 6.11 3.56
CA ARG A 159 -4.72 6.13 3.40
C ARG A 159 -5.35 7.11 4.38
N ASP A 160 -6.26 7.95 3.91
CA ASP A 160 -7.04 8.85 4.76
C ASP A 160 -8.32 8.20 5.30
N SER A 161 -8.97 8.85 6.27
CA SER A 161 -10.21 8.38 6.91
C SER A 161 -11.41 8.33 5.96
N PHE A 162 -11.32 8.98 4.79
CA PHE A 162 -12.32 8.93 3.72
C PHE A 162 -12.02 7.83 2.69
N GLY A 163 -10.91 7.11 2.83
CA GLY A 163 -10.47 6.01 1.98
C GLY A 163 -9.74 6.41 0.70
N ASN A 164 -9.36 7.68 0.53
CA ASN A 164 -8.35 8.05 -0.46
C ASN A 164 -7.04 7.32 -0.11
N SER A 165 -6.38 6.69 -1.08
CA SER A 165 -5.23 5.80 -0.81
C SER A 165 -4.18 5.90 -1.90
N THR A 166 -2.91 5.71 -1.54
CA THR A 166 -1.82 5.57 -2.52
C THR A 166 -2.02 4.41 -3.49
N GLU A 167 -2.79 3.40 -3.09
CA GLU A 167 -3.20 2.25 -3.92
C GLU A 167 -4.21 2.61 -5.01
N THR A 168 -4.81 3.81 -4.97
CA THR A 168 -5.84 4.24 -5.92
C THR A 168 -5.29 5.06 -7.08
N ALA A 169 -4.01 5.45 -7.06
CA ALA A 169 -3.40 6.16 -8.18
C ALA A 169 -3.16 5.25 -9.40
N GLU A 170 -3.31 5.84 -10.58
CA GLU A 170 -3.07 5.18 -11.86
C GLU A 170 -1.56 4.91 -12.13
N GLU A 171 -0.67 5.67 -11.48
CA GLU A 171 0.77 5.50 -11.56
C GLU A 171 1.36 5.10 -10.21
N ILE A 172 2.02 3.93 -10.17
CA ILE A 172 2.74 3.44 -9.00
C ILE A 172 4.19 3.93 -9.11
N GLN A 173 4.48 5.09 -8.52
CA GLN A 173 5.83 5.50 -8.18
C GLN A 173 5.97 5.41 -6.66
N PRO A 174 6.61 4.36 -6.10
CA PRO A 174 6.66 4.13 -4.65
C PRO A 174 7.36 5.24 -3.83
N GLN A 175 8.13 6.10 -4.50
CA GLN A 175 8.90 7.19 -3.91
C GLN A 175 8.24 8.57 -4.01
N MET A 176 7.32 8.78 -4.96
CA MET A 176 6.67 10.08 -5.14
C MET A 176 5.27 9.89 -5.70
N PHE A 177 4.28 10.28 -4.92
CA PHE A 177 2.87 10.14 -5.26
C PHE A 177 2.14 11.48 -5.12
N SER A 178 1.22 11.74 -6.03
CA SER A 178 0.27 12.85 -5.92
C SER A 178 -1.12 12.36 -6.31
N LEU A 179 -2.08 12.48 -5.39
CA LEU A 179 -3.48 12.15 -5.60
C LEU A 179 -4.34 13.37 -5.37
N ARG A 180 -5.05 13.74 -6.43
CA ARG A 180 -6.14 14.70 -6.35
C ARG A 180 -7.37 13.99 -5.78
N THR A 181 -7.67 14.24 -4.51
CA THR A 181 -8.85 13.66 -3.88
C THR A 181 -10.10 14.31 -4.47
N LYS A 182 -11.22 13.59 -4.43
CA LYS A 182 -12.55 14.14 -4.77
C LYS A 182 -13.31 14.55 -3.50
N THR A 183 -12.58 14.80 -2.41
CA THR A 183 -13.13 15.10 -1.10
C THR A 183 -13.12 16.61 -0.88
N THR A 184 -14.29 17.16 -0.59
CA THR A 184 -14.44 18.54 -0.15
C THR A 184 -14.50 18.59 1.39
N LEU A 185 -13.67 19.42 2.01
CA LEU A 185 -13.55 19.61 3.45
C LEU A 185 -13.96 21.04 3.85
N ARG A 186 -14.21 21.25 5.14
CA ARG A 186 -14.50 22.55 5.75
C ARG A 186 -13.78 22.68 7.10
N PRO A 187 -13.58 23.92 7.61
CA PRO A 187 -13.03 24.11 8.95
C PRO A 187 -13.84 23.37 10.02
N GLY A 188 -13.16 22.62 10.88
CA GLY A 188 -13.72 21.72 11.89
C GLY A 188 -13.77 20.25 11.47
N ASP A 189 -13.57 19.93 10.20
CA ASP A 189 -13.41 18.54 9.76
C ASP A 189 -12.09 17.95 10.27
N VAL A 190 -12.08 16.64 10.51
CA VAL A 190 -10.91 15.91 11.00
C VAL A 190 -10.57 14.78 10.02
N VAL A 191 -9.32 14.75 9.57
CA VAL A 191 -8.80 13.73 8.63
C VAL A 191 -7.73 12.91 9.32
N THR A 192 -7.93 11.59 9.41
CA THR A 192 -6.93 10.68 9.99
C THR A 192 -6.22 9.92 8.89
N PHE A 193 -4.89 9.88 8.93
CA PHE A 193 -4.05 9.18 7.98
C PHE A 193 -3.41 7.96 8.62
N THR A 194 -3.60 6.80 7.99
CA THR A 194 -2.85 5.57 8.31
C THR A 194 -1.73 5.40 7.31
N CYS A 195 -0.49 5.35 7.80
CA CYS A 195 0.71 5.27 6.97
C CYS A 195 1.49 3.98 7.25
N ARG A 196 2.11 3.41 6.22
CA ARG A 196 3.04 2.28 6.34
C ARG A 196 4.21 2.45 5.38
N GLY A 197 5.40 2.11 5.85
CA GLY A 197 6.65 2.27 5.13
C GLY A 197 7.60 1.12 5.43
N ALA A 198 8.62 1.01 4.59
CA ALA A 198 9.65 0.00 4.75
C ALA A 198 11.02 0.56 4.35
N ASP A 199 12.04 0.23 5.13
CA ASP A 199 13.43 0.48 4.77
C ASP A 199 14.09 -0.83 4.31
N PRO A 200 14.67 -0.91 3.10
CA PRO A 200 15.44 -2.08 2.67
C PRO A 200 16.61 -2.43 3.62
N GLN A 201 17.15 -1.44 4.35
CA GLN A 201 18.24 -1.62 5.30
C GLN A 201 17.75 -1.75 6.75
N ASN A 202 16.44 -1.77 6.97
CA ASN A 202 15.82 -1.93 8.28
C ASN A 202 16.29 -0.89 9.32
N ARG A 203 16.52 0.35 8.87
CA ARG A 203 16.80 1.51 9.75
C ARG A 203 15.50 2.06 10.34
N GLY A 204 15.61 2.90 11.37
CA GLY A 204 14.45 3.61 11.92
C GLY A 204 13.81 4.50 10.86
N LEU A 205 12.48 4.53 10.84
CA LEU A 205 11.68 5.32 9.92
C LEU A 205 11.04 6.50 10.65
N HIS A 206 11.07 7.67 10.03
CA HIS A 206 10.45 8.88 10.53
C HIS A 206 9.47 9.45 9.51
N TRP A 207 8.30 9.81 10.00
CA TRP A 207 7.24 10.42 9.21
C TRP A 207 7.13 11.90 9.52
N ALA A 208 6.88 12.70 8.49
CA ALA A 208 6.52 14.10 8.66
C ALA A 208 5.27 14.43 7.84
N PHE A 209 4.43 15.30 8.37
CA PHE A 209 3.16 15.67 7.78
C PHE A 209 3.14 17.17 7.50
N GLN A 210 2.78 17.58 6.29
CA GLN A 210 2.69 18.99 5.94
C GLN A 210 1.23 19.35 5.64
N THR A 211 0.69 20.28 6.43
CA THR A 211 -0.66 20.80 6.22
C THR A 211 -0.70 21.83 5.08
N PRO A 212 -1.88 22.15 4.52
CA PRO A 212 -2.00 23.04 3.35
C PRO A 212 -1.51 24.47 3.54
N ASP A 213 -1.38 24.94 4.79
CA ASP A 213 -0.77 26.22 5.13
C ASP A 213 0.77 26.18 5.14
N GLY A 214 1.36 25.02 4.84
CA GLY A 214 2.80 24.80 4.73
C GLY A 214 3.49 24.40 6.03
N VAL A 215 2.77 24.34 7.16
CA VAL A 215 3.31 23.91 8.44
C VAL A 215 3.68 22.43 8.37
N ARG A 216 4.89 22.09 8.83
CA ARG A 216 5.41 20.72 8.84
C ARG A 216 5.46 20.20 10.26
N HIS A 217 4.76 19.09 10.48
CA HIS A 217 4.68 18.35 11.71
C HIS A 217 5.63 17.16 11.69
N THR A 218 6.30 16.92 12.81
CA THR A 218 7.32 15.88 12.99
C THR A 218 7.13 15.19 14.35
N ALA A 219 8.12 14.42 14.82
CA ALA A 219 8.06 13.65 16.06
C ALA A 219 7.70 14.47 17.30
N ASP A 220 7.99 15.77 17.30
CA ASP A 220 7.61 16.67 18.41
C ASP A 220 6.09 16.84 18.55
N ASP A 221 5.32 16.55 17.49
CA ASP A 221 3.86 16.73 17.42
C ASP A 221 3.06 15.41 17.63
N GLY A 222 3.74 14.28 17.87
CA GLY A 222 3.09 12.98 18.10
C GLY A 222 3.93 11.77 17.73
N ALA A 223 3.35 10.57 17.80
CA ALA A 223 4.03 9.32 17.44
C ALA A 223 4.19 9.20 15.90
N THR A 224 5.28 9.76 15.37
CA THR A 224 5.58 9.77 13.93
C THR A 224 6.73 8.83 13.55
N ASP A 225 7.11 7.90 14.44
CA ASP A 225 8.22 6.98 14.21
C ASP A 225 7.74 5.54 14.04
N GLY A 226 8.44 4.79 13.18
CA GLY A 226 8.23 3.35 12.97
C GLY A 226 7.61 2.98 11.61
N GLU A 227 7.44 1.67 11.42
CA GLU A 227 6.95 1.10 10.15
C GLU A 227 5.49 1.43 9.85
N ALA A 228 4.70 1.74 10.87
CA ALA A 228 3.30 2.10 10.74
C ALA A 228 2.94 3.19 11.74
N VAL A 229 2.32 4.27 11.25
CA VAL A 229 1.91 5.42 12.08
C VAL A 229 0.49 5.85 11.73
N GLU A 230 -0.16 6.48 12.70
CA GLU A 230 -1.45 7.15 12.52
C GLU A 230 -1.31 8.63 12.93
N TRP A 231 -1.78 9.53 12.07
CA TRP A 231 -1.72 10.97 12.33
C TRP A 231 -3.01 11.67 11.95
N THR A 232 -3.38 12.71 12.70
CA THR A 232 -4.67 13.38 12.54
C THR A 232 -4.51 14.86 12.22
N TRP A 233 -5.17 15.29 11.15
CA TRP A 233 -5.26 16.65 10.69
C TRP A 233 -6.60 17.28 11.08
N GLU A 234 -6.57 18.36 11.86
CA GLU A 234 -7.75 19.22 12.06
C GLU A 234 -7.78 20.32 10.99
N VAL A 235 -8.86 20.39 10.21
CA VAL A 235 -9.01 21.40 9.17
C VAL A 235 -9.38 22.73 9.82
N THR A 236 -8.56 23.76 9.60
CA THR A 236 -8.79 25.11 10.13
C THR A 236 -9.11 26.11 9.01
N ARG A 237 -9.42 27.35 9.38
CA ARG A 237 -9.64 28.44 8.42
C ARG A 237 -8.39 28.79 7.59
N LEU A 238 -7.20 28.45 8.06
CA LEU A 238 -5.94 28.66 7.33
C LEU A 238 -5.81 27.72 6.13
N HIS A 239 -6.56 26.62 6.13
CA HIS A 239 -6.49 25.60 5.09
C HIS A 239 -7.49 25.81 3.95
N ILE A 240 -8.28 26.89 3.96
CA ILE A 240 -9.29 27.18 2.92
C ILE A 240 -8.60 27.49 1.58
N HIS A 241 -8.52 26.48 0.71
CA HIS A 241 -7.93 26.56 -0.63
C HIS A 241 -8.66 25.61 -1.59
N ALA A 242 -8.77 25.99 -2.86
CA ALA A 242 -9.31 25.12 -3.92
C ALA A 242 -8.35 23.95 -4.29
N GLN A 243 -7.10 24.00 -3.82
CA GLN A 243 -6.07 22.98 -3.99
C GLN A 243 -5.26 22.81 -2.69
N ALA A 244 -5.96 22.49 -1.60
CA ALA A 244 -5.36 22.28 -0.30
C ALA A 244 -4.51 21.00 -0.32
N SER A 245 -3.18 21.14 -0.42
CA SER A 245 -2.26 20.01 -0.55
C SER A 245 -1.75 19.58 0.81
N PHE A 246 -1.95 18.31 1.15
CA PHE A 246 -1.45 17.67 2.35
C PHE A 246 -0.30 16.73 1.98
N GLY A 247 0.87 16.94 2.56
CA GLY A 247 2.07 16.15 2.28
C GLY A 247 2.36 15.13 3.37
N VAL A 248 2.69 13.89 2.98
CA VAL A 248 3.21 12.84 3.86
C VAL A 248 4.60 12.48 3.38
N PHE A 249 5.59 12.66 4.24
CA PHE A 249 7.00 12.45 3.93
C PHE A 249 7.54 11.33 4.80
N LEU A 250 8.40 10.50 4.21
CA LEU A 250 9.11 9.42 4.88
C LEU A 250 10.61 9.67 4.76
N THR A 251 11.31 9.49 5.88
CA THR A 251 12.77 9.49 5.96
C THR A 251 13.23 8.29 6.79
N SER A 252 14.52 7.96 6.75
CA SER A 252 15.14 7.05 7.72
C SER A 252 16.33 7.66 8.44
N ASP A 253 16.88 6.94 9.43
CA ASP A 253 18.14 7.27 10.13
C ASP A 253 19.40 7.24 9.24
N GLY A 254 19.26 7.14 7.92
CA GLY A 254 20.40 7.08 7.00
C GLY A 254 21.11 8.44 6.83
N ASP A 255 22.42 8.41 6.63
CA ASP A 255 23.24 9.61 6.35
C ASP A 255 22.93 10.26 4.98
N TYR A 256 22.24 9.55 4.11
CA TYR A 256 21.89 9.99 2.76
C TYR A 256 20.40 9.77 2.53
N HIS A 257 19.78 10.75 1.87
CA HIS A 257 18.37 10.69 1.49
C HIS A 257 18.18 10.70 -0.02
N ARG A 258 17.16 9.99 -0.52
CA ARG A 258 16.83 9.88 -1.95
C ARG A 258 16.69 11.25 -2.60
N TYR A 259 16.07 12.19 -1.89
CA TYR A 259 15.91 13.58 -2.30
C TYR A 259 16.73 14.49 -1.38
N GLY A 260 18.05 14.39 -1.48
CA GLY A 260 19.01 15.05 -0.58
C GLY A 260 18.88 16.57 -0.41
N ALA A 261 18.31 17.30 -1.38
CA ALA A 261 18.07 18.75 -1.24
C ALA A 261 16.86 19.08 -0.34
N THR A 262 15.93 18.15 -0.18
CA THR A 262 14.66 18.33 0.54
C THR A 262 14.55 17.44 1.78
N ASN A 263 15.60 16.65 2.05
CA ASN A 263 15.78 15.81 3.23
C ASN A 263 14.63 14.81 3.44
N TYR A 264 14.22 14.12 2.38
CA TYR A 264 13.29 13.00 2.48
C TYR A 264 13.58 11.91 1.46
N ASP A 265 13.03 10.73 1.72
CA ASP A 265 13.26 9.51 0.93
C ASP A 265 12.06 9.11 0.07
N ALA A 266 10.85 9.39 0.57
CA ALA A 266 9.62 9.24 -0.18
C ALA A 266 8.58 10.28 0.22
N VAL A 267 7.65 10.59 -0.70
CA VAL A 267 6.56 11.54 -0.45
C VAL A 267 5.25 11.08 -1.08
N ALA A 268 4.14 11.31 -0.38
CA ALA A 268 2.78 11.18 -0.87
C ALA A 268 2.00 12.48 -0.63
N VAL A 269 1.42 13.05 -1.68
CA VAL A 269 0.64 14.30 -1.61
C VAL A 269 -0.83 14.01 -1.87
N PHE A 270 -1.71 14.48 -1.00
CA PHE A 270 -3.16 14.41 -1.12
C PHE A 270 -3.70 15.83 -1.33
N VAL A 271 -4.38 16.07 -2.45
CA VAL A 271 -4.93 17.40 -2.77
C VAL A 271 -6.43 17.39 -2.54
N TYR A 272 -6.90 18.17 -1.57
CA TYR A 272 -8.30 18.37 -1.20
C TYR A 272 -8.84 19.71 -1.74
N GLU A 273 -10.17 19.83 -1.74
CA GLU A 273 -10.83 21.13 -1.85
C GLU A 273 -11.34 21.53 -0.46
N VAL A 274 -10.86 22.64 0.11
CA VAL A 274 -11.32 23.13 1.42
C VAL A 274 -12.11 24.41 1.21
N LEU A 275 -13.40 24.38 1.53
CA LEU A 275 -14.33 25.50 1.34
C LEU A 275 -14.59 26.27 2.66
N PRO A 276 -15.01 27.54 2.59
CA PRO A 276 -15.44 28.29 3.77
C PRO A 276 -16.55 27.59 4.57
N PRO A 277 -16.78 27.93 5.85
CA PRO A 277 -17.90 27.39 6.62
C PRO A 277 -19.25 27.65 5.93
N LEU A 278 -20.20 26.72 6.08
CA LEU A 278 -21.60 26.99 5.69
C LEU A 278 -22.15 28.02 6.68
N SER A 279 -22.59 29.16 6.15
CA SER A 279 -23.22 30.25 6.91
C SER A 279 -24.49 29.80 7.62
#